data_AF-A0A920IZ09-F1
#
_entry.id   AF-A0A920IZ09-F1
#
_cell.length_a   1.000
_cell.length_b   1.000
_cell.length_c   1.000
_cell.angle_alpha   90.00
_cell.angle_beta   90.00
_cell.angle_gamma   90.00
#
_symmetry.space_group_name_H-M   'P 1'
#
loop_
_entity.id
_entity.type
_entity.pdbx_description
1 polymer ?
#
loop_
_entity_poly.entity_id
_entity_poly.type
_entity_poly.pdbx_seq_one_letter_code
_entity_poly.pdbx_strand_id
1 'polypeptide(L)'
;MSDGWIDAWPAFLRDVLWQPLNIQIGFQWMTLGLLSGLVLGGSQALARACFSMMTPVKKSAEFFGFYAFTMKASSVIGPLIYVIAVNTSNQKLGVLIIWALIVIGTIYLSTIDVRKGALVADEENKKKNYSEY
;
A
#
# COMPACT_ATOMS: atom_id res chain seq x y z
N MET A 1 6.27 30.81 10.38
CA MET A 1 7.22 29.96 11.12
C MET A 1 6.85 28.52 10.80
N SER A 2 7.49 27.91 9.81
CA SER A 2 7.32 26.49 9.50
C SER A 2 8.56 25.80 10.02
N ASP A 3 8.37 24.94 11.01
CA ASP A 3 9.41 24.36 11.85
C ASP A 3 10.46 23.57 11.06
N GLY A 4 11.72 23.76 11.44
CA GLY A 4 12.91 23.24 10.79
C GLY A 4 13.11 21.72 10.82
N TRP A 5 12.14 20.91 11.23
CA TRP A 5 12.26 19.45 11.15
C TRP A 5 11.79 18.87 9.81
N ILE A 6 10.78 19.48 9.17
CA ILE A 6 10.32 19.06 7.83
C ILE A 6 11.38 19.38 6.77
N ASP A 7 12.13 20.48 6.97
CA ASP A 7 13.25 20.86 6.12
C ASP A 7 14.57 20.13 6.49
N ALA A 8 14.70 19.66 7.75
CA ALA A 8 15.85 18.87 8.19
C ALA A 8 15.90 17.50 7.51
N TRP A 9 14.76 16.91 7.15
CA TRP A 9 14.75 15.60 6.52
C TRP A 9 15.33 15.60 5.09
N PRO A 10 14.90 16.50 4.18
CA PRO A 10 15.57 16.69 2.89
C PRO A 10 17.05 17.06 3.02
N ALA A 11 17.40 17.91 3.98
CA ALA A 11 18.78 18.33 4.22
C ALA A 11 19.65 17.16 4.70
N PHE A 12 19.17 16.35 5.63
CA PHE A 12 19.85 15.14 6.11
C PHE A 12 20.05 14.12 4.98
N LEU A 13 19.02 13.85 4.17
CA LEU A 13 19.14 12.96 3.02
C LEU A 13 20.14 13.51 1.99
N ARG A 14 20.18 14.83 1.79
CA ARG A 14 21.15 15.51 0.93
C ARG A 14 22.58 15.34 1.43
N ASP A 15 22.82 15.52 2.71
CA ASP A 15 24.18 15.47 3.26
C ASP A 15 24.68 14.03 3.47
N VAL A 16 23.80 13.08 3.80
CA VAL A 16 24.19 11.69 4.07
C VAL A 16 24.24 10.82 2.82
N LEU A 17 23.29 10.96 1.90
CA LEU A 17 23.24 10.17 0.67
C LEU A 17 23.87 10.92 -0.50
N TRP A 18 23.44 12.16 -0.76
CA TRP A 18 23.69 12.80 -2.05
C TRP A 18 25.05 13.53 -2.16
N GLN A 19 25.50 14.19 -1.09
CA GLN A 19 26.81 14.84 -1.02
C GLN A 19 28.00 13.88 -1.20
N PRO A 20 28.08 12.72 -0.49
CA PRO A 20 29.22 11.82 -0.63
C PRO A 20 29.23 11.06 -1.96
N LEU A 21 28.07 10.93 -2.62
CA LEU A 21 27.97 10.25 -3.91
C LEU A 21 28.44 11.11 -5.09
N ASN A 22 28.49 12.44 -4.98
CA ASN A 22 28.90 13.37 -6.06
C ASN A 22 28.24 13.07 -7.44
N ILE A 23 27.00 12.59 -7.43
CA ILE A 23 26.25 12.18 -8.62
C ILE A 23 25.47 13.38 -9.18
N GLN A 24 25.41 13.50 -10.51
CA GLN A 24 24.62 14.52 -11.21
C GLN A 24 23.13 14.44 -10.84
N ILE A 25 22.45 15.59 -10.71
CA ILE A 25 21.05 15.70 -10.26
C ILE A 25 20.11 14.71 -10.97
N GLY A 26 20.31 14.45 -12.27
CA GLY A 26 19.47 13.56 -13.07
C GLY A 26 19.46 12.12 -12.55
N PHE A 27 20.63 11.59 -12.20
CA PHE A 27 20.74 10.23 -11.64
C PHE A 27 20.17 10.16 -10.22
N GLN A 28 20.23 11.24 -9.43
CA GLN A 28 19.61 11.27 -8.09
C GLN A 28 18.11 11.06 -8.17
N TRP A 29 17.43 11.80 -9.06
CA TRP A 29 16.00 11.63 -9.32
C TRP A 29 15.67 10.25 -9.88
N MET A 30 16.53 9.69 -10.74
CA MET A 30 16.30 8.38 -11.33
C MET A 30 16.39 7.26 -10.28
N THR A 31 17.37 7.33 -9.37
CA THR A 31 17.50 6.37 -8.26
C THR A 31 16.33 6.49 -7.27
N LEU A 32 15.91 7.71 -6.92
CA LEU A 32 14.73 7.92 -6.06
C LEU A 32 13.46 7.38 -6.70
N GLY A 33 13.26 7.66 -7.99
CA GLY A 33 12.13 7.15 -8.76
C GLY A 33 12.14 5.62 -8.83
N LEU A 34 13.31 5.01 -9.06
CA LEU A 34 13.45 3.56 -9.10
C LEU A 34 13.14 2.92 -7.74
N LEU A 35 13.72 3.43 -6.66
CA LEU A 35 13.48 2.93 -5.30
C LEU A 35 12.02 3.09 -4.90
N SER A 36 11.44 4.27 -5.13
CA SER A 36 10.03 4.53 -4.88
C SER A 36 9.14 3.57 -5.70
N GLY A 37 9.41 3.43 -7.00
CA GLY A 37 8.69 2.51 -7.88
C GLY A 37 8.78 1.05 -7.43
N LEU A 38 9.96 0.60 -6.98
CA LEU A 38 10.15 -0.75 -6.43
C LEU A 38 9.34 -0.95 -5.15
N VAL A 39 9.34 0.02 -4.23
CA VAL A 39 8.57 -0.06 -2.97
C VAL A 39 7.06 -0.06 -3.24
N LEU A 40 6.57 0.85 -4.09
CA LEU A 40 5.15 0.91 -4.46
C LEU A 40 4.71 -0.33 -5.26
N GLY A 41 5.53 -0.79 -6.19
CA GLY A 41 5.25 -1.98 -7.00
C GLY A 41 5.30 -3.28 -6.19
N GLY A 42 6.32 -3.44 -5.34
CA GLY A 42 6.51 -4.60 -4.47
C GLY A 42 5.36 -4.76 -3.47
N SER A 43 4.92 -3.66 -2.84
CA SER A 43 3.78 -3.68 -1.91
C SER A 43 2.49 -4.12 -2.59
N GLN A 44 2.23 -3.63 -3.82
CA GLN A 44 1.05 -4.04 -4.59
C GLN A 44 1.11 -5.51 -5.05
N ALA A 45 2.30 -5.99 -5.43
CA ALA A 45 2.49 -7.39 -5.80
C ALA A 45 2.28 -8.33 -4.60
N LEU A 46 2.81 -7.96 -3.42
CA LEU A 46 2.67 -8.72 -2.19
C LEU A 46 1.20 -8.82 -1.74
N ALA A 47 0.45 -7.72 -1.83
CA ALA A 47 -0.98 -7.70 -1.49
C ALA A 47 -1.79 -8.69 -2.36
N ARG A 48 -1.52 -8.72 -3.67
CA ARG A 48 -2.17 -9.68 -4.58
C ARG A 48 -1.77 -11.12 -4.31
N ALA A 49 -0.50 -11.37 -3.99
CA ALA A 49 -0.02 -12.70 -3.62
C ALA A 49 -0.69 -13.22 -2.34
N CYS A 50 -0.79 -12.38 -1.31
CA CYS A 50 -1.48 -12.73 -0.07
C CYS A 50 -2.96 -13.06 -0.31
N PHE A 51 -3.65 -12.25 -1.12
CA PHE A 51 -5.06 -12.49 -1.47
C PHE A 51 -5.25 -13.81 -2.24
N SER A 52 -4.36 -14.13 -3.18
CA SER A 52 -4.38 -15.38 -3.94
C SER A 52 -4.25 -16.61 -3.03
N MET A 53 -3.35 -16.56 -2.04
CA MET A 53 -3.16 -17.67 -1.08
C MET A 53 -4.35 -17.88 -0.13
N MET A 54 -5.16 -16.85 0.12
CA MET A 54 -6.33 -16.92 1.00
C MET A 54 -7.62 -17.31 0.26
N THR A 55 -7.59 -17.41 -1.07
CA THR A 55 -8.79 -17.64 -1.89
C THR A 55 -8.91 -19.12 -2.31
N PRO A 56 -10.02 -19.82 -2.00
CA PRO A 56 -10.20 -21.21 -2.41
C PRO A 56 -10.40 -21.35 -3.94
N VAL A 57 -9.84 -22.42 -4.52
CA VAL A 57 -9.70 -22.62 -5.98
C VAL A 57 -11.06 -22.65 -6.70
N LYS A 58 -12.09 -23.27 -6.11
CA LYS A 58 -13.42 -23.39 -6.73
C LYS A 58 -14.25 -22.10 -6.70
N LYS A 59 -13.92 -21.12 -5.85
CA LYS A 59 -14.67 -19.84 -5.70
C LYS A 59 -13.85 -18.61 -6.11
N SER A 60 -12.66 -18.81 -6.67
CA SER A 60 -11.73 -17.74 -6.99
C SER A 60 -12.34 -16.62 -7.84
N ALA A 61 -13.17 -16.94 -8.84
CA ALA A 61 -13.79 -15.92 -9.70
C ALA A 61 -14.71 -14.94 -8.94
N GLU A 62 -15.49 -15.41 -7.96
CA GLU A 62 -16.39 -14.57 -7.16
C GLU A 62 -15.59 -13.65 -6.21
N PHE A 63 -14.57 -14.19 -5.54
CA PHE A 63 -13.72 -13.43 -4.62
C PHE A 63 -12.84 -12.40 -5.35
N PHE A 64 -12.26 -12.76 -6.49
CA PHE A 64 -11.51 -11.80 -7.33
C PHE A 64 -12.43 -10.72 -7.93
N GLY A 65 -13.67 -11.08 -8.30
CA GLY A 65 -14.68 -10.13 -8.76
C GLY A 65 -15.05 -9.10 -7.67
N PHE A 66 -15.27 -9.55 -6.44
CA PHE A 66 -15.53 -8.66 -5.30
C PHE A 66 -14.32 -7.78 -4.96
N TYR A 67 -13.11 -8.36 -4.92
CA TYR A 67 -11.86 -7.62 -4.69
C TYR A 67 -11.65 -6.51 -5.72
N ALA A 68 -11.89 -6.79 -7.00
CA ALA A 68 -11.80 -5.79 -8.07
C ALA A 68 -12.85 -4.67 -7.93
N PHE A 69 -14.07 -5.01 -7.50
CA PHE A 69 -15.12 -4.03 -7.21
C PHE A 69 -14.75 -3.12 -6.03
N THR A 70 -14.30 -3.70 -4.92
CA THR A 70 -13.87 -2.93 -3.73
C THR A 70 -12.70 -2.00 -4.05
N MET A 71 -11.71 -2.47 -4.85
CA MET A 71 -10.62 -1.60 -5.31
C MET A 71 -11.14 -0.43 -6.16
N LYS A 72 -12.04 -0.69 -7.10
CA LYS A 72 -12.65 0.39 -7.91
C LYS A 72 -13.43 1.38 -7.05
N ALA A 73 -14.18 0.91 -6.06
CA ALA A 73 -14.89 1.78 -5.12
C ALA A 73 -13.91 2.64 -4.31
N SER A 74 -12.81 2.05 -3.82
CA SER A 74 -11.76 2.77 -3.09
C SER A 74 -11.10 3.86 -3.95
N SER A 75 -10.88 3.60 -5.24
CA SER A 75 -10.31 4.58 -6.17
C SER A 75 -11.20 5.80 -6.42
N VAL A 76 -12.51 5.67 -6.18
CA VAL A 76 -13.47 6.80 -6.28
C VAL A 76 -13.58 7.53 -4.94
N ILE A 77 -13.61 6.79 -3.83
CA ILE A 77 -13.77 7.36 -2.48
C ILE A 77 -12.54 8.19 -2.06
N GLY A 78 -11.33 7.75 -2.38
CA GLY A 78 -10.09 8.45 -2.00
C GLY A 78 -10.03 9.90 -2.51
N PRO A 79 -10.16 10.14 -3.84
CA PRO A 79 -10.22 11.48 -4.40
C PRO A 79 -11.39 12.31 -3.85
N LEU A 80 -12.54 11.69 -3.60
CA LEU A 80 -13.72 12.38 -3.08
C LEU A 80 -13.47 12.93 -1.67
N ILE A 81 -12.86 12.14 -0.79
CA ILE A 81 -12.41 12.59 0.54
C ILE A 81 -11.38 13.71 0.42
N TYR A 82 -10.42 13.58 -0.50
CA TYR A 82 -9.38 14.59 -0.73
C TYR A 82 -9.97 15.93 -1.19
N VAL A 83 -10.91 15.91 -2.14
CA VAL A 83 -11.56 17.14 -2.65
C VAL A 83 -12.37 17.83 -1.57
N ILE A 84 -13.09 17.08 -0.74
CA ILE A 84 -13.84 17.64 0.39
C ILE A 84 -12.87 18.28 1.39
N ALA A 85 -11.76 17.61 1.69
CA ALA A 85 -10.78 18.10 2.66
C ALA A 85 -10.04 19.37 2.21
N VAL A 86 -9.62 19.44 0.94
CA VAL A 86 -8.91 20.60 0.38
C VAL A 86 -9.83 21.81 0.24
N ASN A 87 -11.13 21.61 0.01
CA ASN A 87 -12.10 22.71 -0.03
C ASN A 87 -12.29 23.39 1.34
N THR A 88 -12.05 22.67 2.45
CA THR A 88 -12.25 23.19 3.81
C THR A 88 -10.98 23.85 4.40
N SER A 89 -9.76 23.53 3.95
CA SER A 89 -8.55 24.19 4.44
C SER A 89 -7.28 23.93 3.60
N ASN A 90 -6.34 24.89 3.70
CA ASN A 90 -4.98 24.93 3.12
C ASN A 90 -4.36 23.59 2.71
N GLN A 91 -3.68 23.56 1.54
CA GLN A 91 -3.04 22.38 0.90
C GLN A 91 -2.27 21.42 1.83
N LYS A 92 -1.74 21.91 2.96
CA LYS A 92 -1.04 21.12 3.99
C LYS A 92 -1.93 20.04 4.63
N LEU A 93 -3.24 20.30 4.78
CA LEU A 93 -4.18 19.33 5.34
C LEU A 93 -4.47 18.17 4.37
N GLY A 94 -4.40 18.40 3.06
CA GLY A 94 -4.53 17.32 2.06
C GLY A 94 -3.45 16.26 2.21
N VAL A 95 -2.20 16.69 2.44
CA VAL A 95 -1.07 15.78 2.69
C VAL A 95 -1.23 15.02 4.01
N LEU A 96 -1.70 15.69 5.07
CA LEU A 96 -1.97 15.06 6.37
C LEU A 96 -3.02 13.94 6.29
N ILE A 97 -4.06 14.12 5.48
CA ILE A 97 -5.13 13.13 5.33
C ILE A 97 -4.66 11.91 4.56
N ILE A 98 -3.88 12.09 3.50
CA ILE A 98 -3.26 10.98 2.77
C ILE A 98 -2.35 10.19 3.71
N TRP A 99 -1.52 10.89 4.49
CA TRP A 99 -0.66 10.25 5.48
C TRP A 99 -1.47 9.48 6.54
N ALA A 100 -2.54 10.09 7.08
CA ALA A 100 -3.40 9.44 8.06
C ALA A 100 -4.08 8.19 7.49
N LEU A 101 -4.58 8.25 6.25
CA LEU A 101 -5.18 7.09 5.57
C LEU A 101 -4.17 5.95 5.39
N ILE A 102 -2.93 6.26 5.02
CA ILE A 102 -1.86 5.26 4.91
C ILE A 102 -1.60 4.61 6.28
N VAL A 103 -1.42 5.40 7.34
CA VAL A 103 -1.14 4.88 8.69
C VAL A 103 -2.27 4.00 9.21
N ILE A 104 -3.52 4.45 9.07
CA ILE A 104 -4.71 3.68 9.47
C ILE A 104 -4.75 2.36 8.69
N GLY A 105 -4.53 2.41 7.37
CA GLY A 105 -4.48 1.22 6.53
C GLY A 105 -3.37 0.24 6.94
N THR A 106 -2.17 0.75 7.26
CA THR A 106 -1.04 -0.07 7.72
C THR A 106 -1.31 -0.75 9.05
N ILE A 107 -1.88 -0.02 10.03
CA ILE A 107 -2.25 -0.59 11.32
C ILE A 107 -3.28 -1.70 11.13
N TYR A 108 -4.30 -1.45 10.32
CA TYR A 108 -5.36 -2.44 10.08
C TYR A 108 -4.81 -3.71 9.43
N LEU A 109 -3.94 -3.57 8.42
CA LEU A 109 -3.32 -4.71 7.76
C LEU A 109 -2.41 -5.52 8.71
N SER A 110 -1.77 -4.85 9.67
CA SER A 110 -0.90 -5.50 10.66
C SER A 110 -1.66 -6.40 11.64
N THR A 111 -2.99 -6.25 11.74
CA THR A 111 -3.84 -7.12 12.58
C THR A 111 -4.27 -8.42 11.88
N ILE A 112 -4.08 -8.51 10.56
CA ILE A 112 -4.48 -9.67 9.76
C ILE A 112 -3.32 -10.64 9.61
N ASP A 113 -3.49 -11.83 10.20
CA ASP A 113 -2.51 -12.91 10.16
C ASP A 113 -2.68 -13.75 8.88
N VAL A 114 -1.98 -13.35 7.82
CA VAL A 114 -2.04 -13.97 6.47
C VAL A 114 -1.75 -15.48 6.53
N ARG A 115 -0.89 -15.91 7.47
CA ARG A 115 -0.47 -17.31 7.62
C ARG A 115 -1.60 -18.21 8.13
N LYS A 116 -2.48 -17.70 8.99
CA LYS A 116 -3.67 -18.43 9.45
C LYS A 116 -4.72 -18.56 8.34
N GLY A 117 -4.89 -17.52 7.51
CA GLY A 117 -5.82 -17.57 6.38
C GLY A 117 -5.45 -18.61 5.32
N ALA A 118 -4.15 -18.76 5.02
CA ALA A 118 -3.67 -19.78 4.09
C ALA A 118 -3.89 -21.21 4.60
N LEU A 119 -3.76 -21.45 5.91
CA LEU A 119 -3.97 -22.77 6.52
C LEU A 119 -5.45 -23.18 6.50
N VAL A 120 -6.37 -22.26 6.81
CA VAL A 120 -7.81 -22.52 6.77
C VAL A 120 -8.29 -22.80 5.34
N ALA A 121 -7.73 -22.12 4.33
CA ALA A 121 -8.03 -22.38 2.93
C ALA A 121 -7.56 -23.77 2.46
N ASP A 122 -6.43 -24.27 2.98
CA ASP A 122 -5.94 -25.63 2.71
C ASP A 122 -6.82 -26.70 3.39
N GLU A 123 -7.30 -26.44 4.61
CA GLU A 123 -8.21 -27.33 5.33
C GLU A 123 -9.59 -27.44 4.66
N GLU A 124 -10.14 -26.35 4.13
CA GLU A 124 -11.40 -26.38 3.35
C GLU A 124 -11.24 -27.16 2.03
N ASN A 125 -10.09 -27.02 1.35
CA ASN A 125 -9.80 -27.81 0.15
C ASN A 125 -9.68 -29.31 0.49
N LYS A 126 -9.09 -29.67 1.63
CA LYS A 126 -8.97 -31.06 2.07
C LYS A 126 -10.31 -31.65 2.52
N LYS A 127 -11.10 -30.95 3.34
CA LYS A 127 -12.39 -31.47 3.86
C LYS A 127 -13.38 -31.85 2.76
N LYS A 128 -13.41 -31.13 1.63
CA LYS A 128 -14.29 -31.48 0.50
C LYS A 128 -13.77 -32.63 -0.38
N ASN A 129 -12.46 -32.89 -0.42
CA ASN A 129 -11.92 -34.08 -1.10
C ASN A 129 -12.26 -35.38 -0.36
N TYR A 130 -12.47 -35.35 0.96
CA TYR A 130 -12.88 -36.52 1.74
C TYR A 130 -14.39 -36.80 1.73
N SER A 131 -15.23 -35.84 1.31
CA SER A 131 -16.68 -36.01 1.21
C SER A 131 -17.12 -36.54 -0.17
N GLU A 132 -16.18 -36.67 -1.12
CA GLU A 132 -16.42 -37.17 -2.48
C GLU A 132 -15.96 -38.65 -2.61
N TYR A 133 -15.60 -39.30 -1.49
CA TYR A 133 -15.33 -40.74 -1.36
C TYR A 133 -16.29 -41.41 -0.38
#